data_AF-A0A183UNX5-F1
#
_entry.id   AF-A0A183UNX5-F1
#
_cell.length_a   1.000
_cell.length_b   1.000
_cell.length_c   1.000
_cell.angle_alpha   90.00
_cell.angle_beta   90.00
_cell.angle_gamma   90.00
#
_symmetry.space_group_name_H-M   'P 1'
#
loop_
_entity.id
_entity.type
_entity.pdbx_description
1 polymer ?
#
loop_
_entity_poly.entity_id
_entity_poly.type
_entity_poly.pdbx_seq_one_letter_code
_entity_poly.pdbx_strand_id
1 'polypeptide(L)'
;MAGWVGISQRTPPATVPPAPSTSYQFLFDYSALKDFPETFAEYFLSINLSDYTAVLGEVIETDMIKVLVDGYHKVLTSENFTTIIDSLLQLGSVPRFEIASMFFEADDKHALRELLKRGELDEARKELIEQLYSL
;
A
#
# COMPACT_ATOMS: atom_id res chain seq x y z
N MET A 1 -5.03 42.45 -10.71
CA MET A 1 -5.26 41.25 -11.54
C MET A 1 -4.74 40.04 -10.74
N ALA A 2 -5.58 39.48 -9.87
CA ALA A 2 -5.20 38.31 -9.07
C ALA A 2 -5.65 37.06 -9.83
N GLY A 3 -4.69 36.33 -10.39
CA GLY A 3 -4.92 35.00 -10.95
C GLY A 3 -4.98 34.00 -9.80
N TRP A 4 -6.19 33.57 -9.43
CA TRP A 4 -6.38 32.41 -8.58
C TRP A 4 -6.04 31.17 -9.40
N VAL A 5 -4.89 30.55 -9.12
CA VAL A 5 -4.59 29.20 -9.59
C VAL A 5 -5.47 28.28 -8.75
N GLY A 6 -6.60 27.86 -9.33
CA GLY A 6 -7.48 26.87 -8.71
C GLY A 6 -6.69 25.60 -8.50
N ILE A 7 -6.39 25.30 -7.23
CA ILE A 7 -5.99 23.96 -6.81
C ILE A 7 -7.22 23.11 -7.15
N SER A 8 -7.16 22.30 -8.21
CA SER A 8 -8.21 21.32 -8.49
C SER A 8 -8.23 20.37 -7.30
N GLN A 9 -9.10 20.64 -6.33
CA GLN A 9 -9.38 19.71 -5.24
C GLN A 9 -10.00 18.49 -5.90
N ARG A 10 -9.19 17.44 -6.10
CA ARG A 10 -9.75 16.15 -6.50
C ARG A 10 -10.62 15.69 -5.34
N THR A 11 -11.88 15.43 -5.62
CA THR A 11 -12.81 14.83 -4.67
C THR A 11 -12.53 13.33 -4.55
N PRO A 12 -12.59 12.75 -3.34
CA PRO A 12 -12.48 11.31 -3.17
C PRO A 12 -13.49 10.56 -4.05
N PRO A 13 -13.15 9.36 -4.54
CA PRO A 13 -14.11 8.51 -5.22
C PRO A 13 -15.33 8.27 -4.33
N ALA A 14 -16.52 8.27 -4.92
CA ALA A 14 -17.76 8.02 -4.18
C ALA A 14 -17.84 6.58 -3.61
N THR A 15 -17.09 5.65 -4.21
CA THR A 15 -17.04 4.23 -3.83
C THR A 15 -15.66 3.65 -4.11
N VAL A 16 -15.23 2.69 -3.30
CA VAL A 16 -14.04 1.87 -3.55
C VAL A 16 -14.28 0.99 -4.79
N PRO A 17 -13.39 0.97 -5.79
CA PRO A 17 -13.50 0.04 -6.92
C PRO A 17 -13.47 -1.44 -6.48
N PRO A 18 -14.02 -2.37 -7.27
CA PRO A 18 -13.88 -3.79 -7.00
C PRO A 18 -12.43 -4.25 -7.20
N ALA A 19 -12.05 -5.36 -6.54
CA ALA A 19 -10.74 -5.95 -6.69
C ALA A 19 -10.38 -6.20 -8.18
N PRO A 20 -9.16 -5.84 -8.62
CA PRO A 20 -8.73 -6.00 -10.00
C PRO A 20 -8.46 -7.47 -10.30
N SER A 21 -8.78 -7.91 -11.52
CA SER A 21 -8.41 -9.23 -12.03
C SER A 21 -7.15 -9.22 -12.89
N THR A 22 -6.62 -8.04 -13.23
CA THR A 22 -5.46 -7.86 -14.10
C THR A 22 -4.60 -6.69 -13.67
N SER A 23 -3.33 -6.69 -14.05
CA SER A 23 -2.41 -5.57 -13.81
C SER A 23 -2.85 -4.26 -14.46
N TYR A 24 -3.50 -4.32 -15.62
CA TYR A 24 -4.04 -3.12 -16.29
C TYR A 24 -5.14 -2.45 -15.47
N GLN A 25 -6.05 -3.25 -14.90
CA GLN A 25 -7.10 -2.73 -14.02
C GLN A 25 -6.48 -2.12 -12.77
N PHE A 26 -5.51 -2.81 -12.16
CA PHE A 26 -4.78 -2.28 -11.00
C PHE A 26 -4.12 -0.94 -11.27
N LEU A 27 -3.42 -0.78 -12.40
CA LEU A 27 -2.78 0.47 -12.79
C LEU A 27 -3.80 1.60 -13.04
N PHE A 28 -4.91 1.28 -13.71
CA PHE A 28 -5.99 2.23 -13.94
C PHE A 28 -6.57 2.73 -12.62
N ASP A 29 -6.90 1.82 -11.70
CA ASP A 29 -7.47 2.17 -10.39
C ASP A 29 -6.44 2.92 -9.53
N TYR A 30 -5.18 2.49 -9.50
CA TYR A 30 -4.11 3.22 -8.80
C TYR A 30 -4.00 4.67 -9.30
N SER A 31 -4.07 4.90 -10.61
CA SER A 31 -3.99 6.26 -11.16
C SER A 31 -5.11 7.19 -10.67
N ALA A 32 -6.29 6.62 -10.39
CA ALA A 32 -7.43 7.34 -9.83
C ALA A 32 -7.36 7.48 -8.29
N LEU A 33 -6.72 6.52 -7.61
CA LEU A 33 -6.71 6.41 -6.15
C LEU A 33 -5.44 6.95 -5.47
N LYS A 34 -4.34 7.19 -6.19
CA LYS A 34 -3.03 7.53 -5.57
C LYS A 34 -3.03 8.80 -4.70
N ASP A 35 -3.96 9.73 -4.94
CA ASP A 35 -4.13 10.95 -4.15
C ASP A 35 -5.12 10.77 -2.97
N PHE A 36 -5.70 9.57 -2.82
CA PHE A 36 -6.59 9.16 -1.74
C PHE A 36 -6.07 7.88 -1.06
N PRO A 37 -5.01 7.97 -0.25
CA PRO A 37 -4.31 6.81 0.31
C PRO A 37 -5.23 5.87 1.12
N GLU A 38 -6.20 6.42 1.86
CA GLU A 38 -7.19 5.64 2.61
C GLU A 38 -8.01 4.73 1.69
N THR A 39 -8.61 5.29 0.65
CA THR A 39 -9.38 4.55 -0.36
C THR A 39 -8.51 3.56 -1.14
N PHE A 40 -7.25 3.93 -1.43
CA PHE A 40 -6.30 3.01 -2.06
C PHE A 40 -5.98 1.80 -1.18
N ALA A 41 -5.79 2.00 0.13
CA ALA A 41 -5.58 0.91 1.08
C ALA A 41 -6.78 -0.01 1.20
N GLU A 42 -8.01 0.53 1.29
CA GLU A 42 -9.23 -0.29 1.30
C GLU A 42 -9.37 -1.11 0.02
N TYR A 43 -9.13 -0.49 -1.14
CA TYR A 43 -9.09 -1.16 -2.44
C TYR A 43 -8.04 -2.29 -2.46
N PHE A 44 -6.82 -2.02 -1.99
CA PHE A 44 -5.74 -2.99 -1.98
C PHE A 44 -6.02 -4.18 -1.04
N LEU A 45 -6.68 -3.94 0.10
CA LEU A 45 -7.11 -4.99 1.03
C LEU A 45 -8.26 -5.86 0.45
N SER A 46 -8.95 -5.40 -0.60
CA SER A 46 -9.96 -6.20 -1.29
C SER A 46 -9.36 -7.26 -2.23
N ILE A 47 -8.06 -7.16 -2.56
CA ILE A 47 -7.34 -8.10 -3.41
C ILE A 47 -6.99 -9.34 -2.58
N ASN A 48 -7.34 -10.54 -3.06
CA ASN A 48 -6.91 -11.76 -2.39
C ASN A 48 -5.38 -11.88 -2.41
N LEU A 49 -4.78 -12.27 -1.29
CA LEU A 49 -3.33 -12.44 -1.17
C LEU A 49 -2.76 -13.40 -2.24
N SER A 50 -3.51 -14.43 -2.63
CA SER A 50 -3.14 -15.38 -3.69
C SER A 50 -3.00 -14.75 -5.07
N ASP A 51 -3.65 -13.60 -5.29
CA ASP A 51 -3.71 -12.95 -6.59
C ASP A 51 -2.63 -11.87 -6.75
N TYR A 52 -1.86 -11.57 -5.69
CA TYR A 52 -0.86 -10.50 -5.68
C TYR A 52 0.17 -10.68 -6.80
N THR A 53 0.72 -11.88 -6.98
CA THR A 53 1.69 -12.13 -8.06
C THR A 53 1.07 -11.92 -9.44
N ALA A 54 -0.17 -12.36 -9.65
CA ALA A 54 -0.85 -12.25 -10.94
C ALA A 54 -1.25 -10.80 -11.28
N VAL A 55 -1.62 -10.01 -10.28
CA VAL A 55 -2.08 -8.62 -10.45
C VAL A 55 -0.90 -7.63 -10.42
N LEU A 56 0.03 -7.79 -9.49
CA LEU A 56 1.05 -6.80 -9.15
C LEU A 56 2.43 -7.13 -9.74
N GLY A 57 2.66 -8.39 -10.15
CA GLY A 57 3.98 -8.93 -10.45
C GLY A 57 4.83 -8.10 -11.40
N GLU A 58 4.21 -7.53 -12.43
CA GLU A 58 4.90 -6.73 -13.45
C GLU A 58 4.78 -5.22 -13.26
N VAL A 59 4.00 -4.77 -12.27
CA VAL A 59 3.56 -3.36 -12.18
C VAL A 59 3.79 -2.70 -10.84
N ILE A 60 4.11 -3.45 -9.78
CA ILE A 60 4.35 -2.84 -8.47
C ILE A 60 5.60 -1.95 -8.49
N GLU A 61 5.44 -0.73 -7.97
CA GLU A 61 6.50 0.28 -7.89
C GLU A 61 6.58 0.86 -6.48
N THR A 62 7.74 1.44 -6.14
CA THR A 62 8.02 2.03 -4.82
C THR A 62 6.92 3.02 -4.40
N ASP A 63 6.52 3.94 -5.27
CA ASP A 63 5.51 4.96 -4.97
C ASP A 63 4.14 4.35 -4.64
N MET A 64 3.79 3.21 -5.24
CA MET A 64 2.55 2.51 -4.91
C MET A 64 2.58 1.97 -3.49
N ILE A 65 3.72 1.41 -3.07
CA ILE A 65 3.89 0.88 -1.71
C ILE A 65 3.92 2.03 -0.70
N LYS A 66 4.53 3.18 -1.04
CA LYS A 66 4.50 4.38 -0.17
C LYS A 66 3.07 4.87 0.07
N VAL A 67 2.26 5.00 -0.99
CA VAL A 67 0.84 5.37 -0.88
C VAL A 67 0.08 4.32 -0.07
N LEU A 68 0.39 3.03 -0.26
CA LEU A 68 -0.23 1.94 0.49
C LEU A 68 0.04 2.04 2.00
N VAL A 69 1.29 2.30 2.39
CA VAL A 69 1.69 2.42 3.81
C VAL A 69 1.01 3.63 4.47
N ASP A 70 0.95 4.78 3.79
CA ASP A 70 0.19 5.94 4.28
C ASP A 70 -1.32 5.63 4.41
N GLY A 71 -1.87 4.90 3.45
CA GLY A 71 -3.24 4.40 3.51
C GLY A 71 -3.49 3.49 4.71
N TYR A 72 -2.60 2.53 4.96
CA TYR A 72 -2.66 1.64 6.12
C TYR A 72 -2.64 2.40 7.44
N HIS A 73 -1.84 3.45 7.57
CA HIS A 73 -1.89 4.29 8.77
C HIS A 73 -3.27 4.93 9.03
N LYS A 74 -4.01 5.23 7.96
CA LYS A 74 -5.33 5.88 8.03
C LYS A 74 -6.46 4.90 8.32
N VAL A 75 -6.42 3.70 7.72
CA VAL A 75 -7.49 2.69 7.85
C VAL A 75 -7.26 1.67 8.98
N LEU A 76 -6.10 1.68 9.63
CA LEU A 76 -5.75 0.69 10.64
C LEU A 76 -6.72 0.74 11.82
N THR A 77 -7.23 -0.43 12.16
CA THR A 77 -8.00 -0.73 13.36
C THR A 77 -7.40 -1.97 14.03
N SER A 78 -7.83 -2.26 15.26
CA SER A 78 -7.44 -3.51 15.92
C SER A 78 -7.92 -4.76 15.16
N GLU A 79 -9.00 -4.65 14.40
CA GLU A 79 -9.63 -5.78 13.69
C GLU A 79 -8.90 -6.14 12.39
N ASN A 80 -8.36 -5.14 11.67
CA ASN A 80 -7.70 -5.35 10.39
C ASN A 80 -6.16 -5.37 10.47
N PHE A 81 -5.57 -5.16 11.66
CA PHE A 81 -4.13 -5.12 11.84
C PHE A 81 -3.44 -6.36 11.25
N THR A 82 -3.91 -7.56 11.61
CA THR A 82 -3.35 -8.82 11.09
C THR A 82 -3.43 -8.90 9.57
N THR A 83 -4.54 -8.47 8.97
CA THR A 83 -4.71 -8.45 7.50
C THR A 83 -3.75 -7.48 6.82
N ILE A 84 -3.50 -6.31 7.42
CA ILE A 84 -2.49 -5.35 6.95
C ILE A 84 -1.09 -5.97 7.00
N ILE A 85 -0.75 -6.65 8.10
CA ILE A 85 0.54 -7.36 8.23
C ILE A 85 0.65 -8.50 7.22
N ASP A 86 -0.41 -9.29 7.00
CA ASP A 86 -0.44 -10.35 5.99
C ASP A 86 -0.20 -9.78 4.58
N SER A 87 -0.83 -8.65 4.25
CA SER A 87 -0.62 -7.94 2.99
C SER A 87 0.84 -7.51 2.80
N LEU A 88 1.43 -6.87 3.83
CA LEU A 88 2.83 -6.43 3.79
C LEU A 88 3.81 -7.59 3.62
N LEU A 89 3.55 -8.74 4.26
CA LEU A 89 4.33 -9.96 4.10
C LEU A 89 4.17 -10.56 2.71
N GLN A 90 2.93 -10.62 2.20
CA GLN A 90 2.62 -11.20 0.90
C GLN A 90 3.25 -10.43 -0.26
N LEU A 91 3.40 -9.10 -0.12
CA LEU A 91 4.15 -8.28 -1.06
C LEU A 91 5.58 -8.81 -1.29
N GLY A 92 6.21 -9.41 -0.28
CA GLY A 92 7.52 -10.05 -0.38
C GLY A 92 7.63 -11.18 -1.42
N SER A 93 6.50 -11.76 -1.83
CA SER A 93 6.45 -12.80 -2.87
C SER A 93 6.24 -12.27 -4.30
N VAL A 94 6.03 -10.96 -4.45
CA VAL A 94 5.77 -10.32 -5.75
C VAL A 94 7.09 -10.06 -6.48
N PRO A 95 7.29 -10.54 -7.73
CA PRO A 95 8.59 -10.50 -8.42
C PRO A 95 9.35 -9.18 -8.45
N ARG A 96 8.63 -8.04 -8.50
CA ARG A 96 9.24 -6.70 -8.54
C ARG A 96 9.31 -6.01 -7.18
N PHE A 97 8.77 -6.61 -6.12
CA PHE A 97 8.76 -6.01 -4.80
C PHE A 97 10.17 -5.79 -4.25
N GLU A 98 11.07 -6.76 -4.40
CA GLU A 98 12.46 -6.61 -3.92
C GLU A 98 13.12 -5.36 -4.50
N ILE A 99 12.96 -5.14 -5.82
CA ILE A 99 13.48 -3.95 -6.49
C ILE A 99 12.78 -2.70 -5.95
N ALA A 100 11.45 -2.71 -5.80
CA ALA A 100 10.69 -1.58 -5.32
C ALA A 100 11.05 -1.18 -3.87
N SER A 101 11.27 -2.14 -2.98
CA SER A 101 11.61 -1.90 -1.58
C SER A 101 13.03 -1.37 -1.38
N MET A 102 13.97 -1.66 -2.29
CA MET A 102 15.32 -1.09 -2.26
C MET A 102 15.35 0.45 -2.33
N PHE A 103 14.33 1.07 -2.92
CA PHE A 103 14.22 2.52 -3.05
C PHE A 103 13.48 3.20 -1.88
N PHE A 104 13.28 2.49 -0.77
CA PHE A 104 12.76 3.09 0.45
C PHE A 104 13.80 3.97 1.12
N GLU A 105 13.40 5.21 1.36
CA GLU A 105 14.19 6.21 2.07
C GLU A 105 13.97 6.09 3.58
N ALA A 106 14.70 6.90 4.36
CA ALA A 106 14.62 6.86 5.81
C ALA A 106 13.19 7.11 6.33
N ASP A 107 12.46 8.02 5.71
CA ASP A 107 11.09 8.37 6.10
C ASP A 107 10.10 7.24 5.79
N ASP A 108 10.26 6.55 4.65
CA ASP A 108 9.42 5.39 4.29
C ASP A 108 9.60 4.25 5.30
N LYS A 109 10.86 3.96 5.65
CA LYS A 109 11.21 2.95 6.65
C LYS A 109 10.72 3.34 8.03
N HIS A 110 10.81 4.62 8.38
CA HIS A 110 10.26 5.13 9.64
C HIS A 110 8.73 4.95 9.69
N ALA A 111 8.01 5.30 8.62
CA ALA A 111 6.57 5.11 8.53
C ALA A 111 6.16 3.64 8.69
N LEU A 112 6.90 2.70 8.09
CA LEU A 112 6.68 1.28 8.32
C LEU A 112 6.92 0.86 9.76
N ARG A 113 8.05 1.25 10.38
CA ARG A 113 8.32 0.93 11.79
C ARG A 113 7.23 1.46 12.72
N GLU A 114 6.72 2.67 12.46
CA GLU A 114 5.60 3.21 13.23
C GLU A 114 4.31 2.41 13.03
N LEU A 115 4.04 1.93 11.82
CA LEU A 115 2.88 1.09 11.53
C LEU A 115 2.92 -0.22 12.35
N LEU A 116 4.09 -0.88 12.39
CA LEU A 116 4.28 -2.14 13.12
C LEU A 116 4.11 -2.00 14.63
N LYS A 117 4.34 -0.81 15.19
CA LYS A 117 4.15 -0.52 16.62
C LYS A 117 2.69 -0.34 17.02
N ARG A 118 1.75 -0.22 16.07
CA ARG A 118 0.34 0.09 16.38
C ARG A 118 -0.48 -1.12 16.82
N GLY A 119 0.04 -2.33 16.70
CA GLY A 119 -0.62 -3.56 17.12
C GLY A 119 0.36 -4.60 17.64
N GLU A 120 -0.17 -5.69 18.17
CA GLU A 120 0.63 -6.82 18.64
C GLU A 120 1.05 -7.69 17.46
N LEU A 121 2.36 -7.79 17.23
CA LEU A 121 2.96 -8.62 16.20
C LEU A 121 3.91 -9.60 16.87
N ASP A 122 3.80 -10.90 16.54
CA ASP A 122 4.77 -11.87 17.02
C ASP A 122 6.16 -11.62 16.44
N GLU A 123 7.19 -12.00 17.18
CA GLU A 123 8.58 -11.71 16.81
C GLU A 123 8.98 -12.32 15.46
N ALA A 124 8.45 -13.50 15.11
CA ALA A 124 8.79 -14.14 13.83
C ALA A 124 8.27 -13.33 12.63
N ARG A 125 7.02 -12.87 12.69
CA ARG A 125 6.46 -12.01 11.63
C ARG A 125 7.13 -10.64 11.59
N LYS A 126 7.51 -10.10 12.75
CA LYS A 126 8.24 -8.84 12.85
C LYS A 126 9.61 -8.94 12.18
N GLU A 127 10.40 -9.96 12.51
CA GLU A 127 11.70 -10.23 11.87
C GLU A 127 11.56 -10.37 10.35
N LEU A 128 10.53 -11.07 9.88
CA LEU A 128 10.28 -11.21 8.44
C LEU A 128 9.98 -9.87 7.75
N ILE A 129 9.16 -9.01 8.35
CA ILE A 129 8.89 -7.68 7.80
C ILE A 129 10.16 -6.82 7.84
N GLU A 130 10.90 -6.84 8.95
CA GLU A 130 12.14 -6.08 9.09
C GLU A 130 13.16 -6.50 8.02
N GLN A 131 13.27 -7.80 7.72
CA GLN A 131 14.10 -8.31 6.64
C GLN A 131 13.58 -7.88 5.26
N LEU A 132 12.30 -8.07 4.96
CA LEU A 132 11.69 -7.78 3.65
C LEU A 132 11.82 -6.31 3.24
N TYR A 133 11.69 -5.40 4.20
CA TYR A 133 11.71 -3.96 3.96
C TYR A 133 13.04 -3.31 4.39
N SER A 134 14.03 -4.11 4.81
CA SER A 134 15.32 -3.65 5.30
C SER A 134 15.20 -2.54 6.36
N LEU A 135 14.37 -2.80 7.37
CA LEU A 135 14.11 -1.92 8.52
C LEU A 135 15.15 -2.07 9.64
#